data_AF-A0A7W8DFX8-F1
#
_entry.id   AF-A0A7W8DFX8-F1
#
_cell.length_a   1.000
_cell.length_b   1.000
_cell.length_c   1.000
_cell.angle_alpha   90.00
_cell.angle_beta   90.00
_cell.angle_gamma   90.00
#
_symmetry.space_group_name_H-M   'P 1'
#
loop_
_entity.id
_entity.type
_entity.pdbx_description
1 polymer ?
#
loop_
_entity_poly.entity_id
_entity_poly.type
_entity_poly.pdbx_seq_one_letter_code
_entity_poly.pdbx_strand_id
1 'polypeptide(L)'
;MNSETETTVATTQDGTHTRFSQEFGEHYHSCKDGAWRESLHKHVLPGVQLSNALAKPVIRILDICFGLGFNSLATLWYLQQRNYQGIIQIISPEADTQLLASLPDHPYPTELSPYQPLIVSLAREHYSHSTEHNVTIEINTEDARQVILGQNDPFDIIYQDPFSPARNPELWSLEYFQQLLRLLSPQGIITTYSQATPVRLAMSLAGLQVYSYHNPEASIRGGTLASRCVNLPQIAPIDMVEKSRRSSIKHPYRDLHLKSTREEIRKRYHEENTT
;
A
#
# COMPACT_ATOMS: atom_id res chain seq x y z
N MET A 1 17.65 7.76 -24.83
CA MET A 1 17.91 6.37 -25.25
C MET A 1 16.92 5.55 -24.45
N ASN A 2 15.75 5.25 -25.04
CA ASN A 2 14.65 4.60 -24.34
C ASN A 2 15.05 3.15 -24.10
N SER A 3 15.35 2.79 -22.85
CA SER A 3 15.44 1.39 -22.46
C SER A 3 14.02 0.83 -22.45
N GLU A 4 13.72 -0.06 -23.39
CA GLU A 4 12.56 -0.93 -23.33
C GLU A 4 12.67 -1.75 -22.03
N THR A 5 11.94 -1.34 -21.00
CA THR A 5 11.80 -2.10 -19.76
C THR A 5 10.79 -3.21 -20.02
N GLU A 6 11.26 -4.30 -20.63
CA GLU A 6 10.52 -5.56 -20.64
C GLU A 6 10.35 -6.04 -19.19
N THR A 7 9.21 -5.72 -18.57
CA THR A 7 8.80 -6.28 -17.30
C THR A 7 8.51 -7.77 -17.49
N THR A 8 9.45 -8.63 -17.11
CA THR A 8 9.28 -10.08 -17.16
C THR A 8 8.16 -10.51 -16.22
N VAL A 9 7.24 -11.33 -16.74
CA VAL A 9 6.13 -11.90 -15.96
C VAL A 9 6.63 -13.18 -15.26
N ALA A 10 6.38 -13.27 -13.96
CA ALA A 10 6.74 -14.43 -13.15
C ALA A 10 5.51 -15.01 -12.46
N THR A 11 5.37 -16.34 -12.47
CA THR A 11 4.31 -17.04 -11.72
C THR A 11 4.73 -17.16 -10.25
N THR A 12 3.81 -16.85 -9.35
CA THR A 12 4.00 -16.90 -7.90
C THR A 12 3.42 -18.18 -7.29
N GLN A 13 3.69 -18.45 -6.00
CA GLN A 13 3.24 -19.69 -5.34
C GLN A 13 1.71 -19.85 -5.24
N ASP A 14 0.94 -18.77 -5.29
CA ASP A 14 -0.52 -18.83 -5.29
C ASP A 14 -1.14 -18.95 -6.69
N GLY A 15 -0.30 -19.08 -7.72
CA GLY A 15 -0.71 -19.21 -9.12
C GLY A 15 -0.95 -17.88 -9.83
N THR A 16 -0.95 -16.76 -9.11
CA THR A 16 -1.01 -15.42 -9.75
C THR A 16 0.31 -15.02 -10.34
N HIS A 17 0.27 -14.02 -11.21
CA HIS A 17 1.45 -13.48 -11.87
C HIS A 17 1.88 -12.16 -11.24
N THR A 18 3.19 -11.98 -11.14
CA THR A 18 3.83 -10.73 -10.76
C THR A 18 4.75 -10.25 -11.88
N ARG A 19 5.17 -8.99 -11.82
CA ARG A 19 6.14 -8.40 -12.76
C ARG A 19 7.40 -8.00 -12.01
N PHE A 20 8.51 -7.84 -12.71
CA PHE A 20 9.76 -7.36 -12.13
C PHE A 20 10.03 -5.90 -12.55
N SER A 21 10.20 -5.01 -11.57
CA SER A 21 10.66 -3.65 -11.84
C SER A 21 12.19 -3.62 -11.91
N GLN A 22 12.72 -3.27 -13.08
CA GLN A 22 14.17 -3.10 -13.27
C GLN A 22 14.71 -1.90 -12.47
N GLU A 23 13.92 -0.84 -12.33
CA GLU A 23 14.31 0.37 -11.60
C GLU A 23 14.53 0.08 -10.10
N PHE A 24 13.63 -0.68 -9.50
CA PHE A 24 13.70 -1.01 -8.06
C PHE A 24 14.42 -2.33 -7.79
N GLY A 25 14.62 -3.16 -8.81
CA GLY A 25 15.26 -4.47 -8.69
C GLY A 25 14.44 -5.46 -7.87
N GLU A 26 13.11 -5.32 -7.90
CA GLU A 26 12.16 -6.09 -7.07
C GLU A 26 10.91 -6.47 -7.89
N HIS A 27 10.25 -7.55 -7.46
CA HIS A 27 8.92 -7.88 -7.97
C HIS A 27 7.85 -7.02 -7.31
N TYR A 28 6.77 -6.71 -8.05
CA TYR A 28 5.62 -5.95 -7.53
C TYR A 28 4.89 -6.66 -6.39
N HIS A 29 4.99 -7.99 -6.32
CA HIS A 29 4.45 -8.82 -5.26
C HIS A 29 5.43 -9.95 -4.93
N SER A 30 5.34 -10.48 -3.72
CA SER A 30 6.13 -11.62 -3.27
C SER A 30 5.87 -12.85 -4.12
N CYS A 31 6.91 -13.38 -4.76
CA CYS A 31 6.81 -14.68 -5.46
C CYS A 31 6.47 -15.83 -4.50
N LYS A 32 6.78 -15.69 -3.20
CA LYS A 32 6.51 -16.71 -2.18
C LYS A 32 5.07 -16.63 -1.65
N ASP A 33 4.57 -15.44 -1.32
CA ASP A 33 3.22 -15.33 -0.78
C ASP A 33 2.18 -15.34 -1.93
N GLY A 34 2.52 -14.75 -3.07
CA GLY A 34 1.68 -14.59 -4.25
C GLY A 34 0.85 -13.30 -4.24
N ALA A 35 0.57 -12.73 -5.42
CA ALA A 35 0.00 -11.39 -5.53
C ALA A 35 -1.42 -11.31 -4.95
N TRP A 36 -2.24 -12.33 -5.18
CA TRP A 36 -3.60 -12.40 -4.65
C TRP A 36 -3.59 -12.55 -3.12
N ARG A 37 -2.85 -13.53 -2.61
CA ARG A 37 -2.81 -13.80 -1.17
C ARG A 37 -2.17 -12.66 -0.39
N GLU A 38 -1.10 -12.06 -0.92
CA GLU A 38 -0.47 -10.90 -0.31
C GLU A 38 -1.46 -9.73 -0.18
N SER A 39 -2.09 -9.34 -1.28
CA SER A 39 -3.06 -8.24 -1.30
C SER A 39 -4.24 -8.52 -0.37
N LEU A 40 -4.85 -9.70 -0.49
CA LEU A 40 -6.03 -10.04 0.29
C LEU A 40 -5.72 -10.09 1.79
N HIS A 41 -4.68 -10.81 2.18
CA HIS A 41 -4.47 -11.12 3.60
C HIS A 41 -3.61 -10.08 4.34
N LYS A 42 -2.72 -9.34 3.67
CA LYS A 42 -1.91 -8.30 4.33
C LYS A 42 -2.54 -6.90 4.23
N HIS A 43 -3.36 -6.65 3.22
CA HIS A 43 -3.95 -5.33 2.98
C HIS A 43 -5.47 -5.33 3.14
N VAL A 44 -6.20 -6.04 2.27
CA VAL A 44 -7.66 -5.91 2.18
C VAL A 44 -8.38 -6.40 3.43
N LEU A 45 -8.11 -7.63 3.89
CA LEU A 45 -8.76 -8.21 5.07
C LEU A 45 -8.54 -7.37 6.32
N PRO A 46 -7.29 -7.08 6.76
CA PRO A 46 -7.10 -6.24 7.94
C PRO A 46 -7.61 -4.81 7.71
N GLY A 47 -7.46 -4.27 6.49
CA GLY A 47 -7.93 -2.94 6.13
C GLY A 47 -9.43 -2.77 6.30
N VAL A 48 -10.23 -3.72 5.82
CA VAL A 48 -11.69 -3.67 5.84
C VAL A 48 -12.27 -4.18 7.17
N GLN A 49 -11.72 -5.26 7.74
CA GLN A 49 -12.29 -5.90 8.93
C GLN A 49 -11.95 -5.20 10.24
N LEU A 50 -10.77 -4.58 10.33
CA LEU A 50 -10.31 -3.93 11.57
C LEU A 50 -10.55 -2.41 11.56
N SER A 51 -10.95 -1.85 10.42
CA SER A 51 -11.50 -0.49 10.34
C SER A 51 -13.01 -0.50 10.52
N ASN A 52 -13.60 0.69 10.58
CA ASN A 52 -15.05 0.86 10.57
C ASN A 52 -15.63 1.04 9.15
N ALA A 53 -14.90 0.60 8.12
CA ALA A 53 -15.25 0.84 6.72
C ALA A 53 -16.64 0.28 6.34
N LEU A 54 -16.97 -0.95 6.76
CA LEU A 54 -18.23 -1.62 6.40
C LEU A 54 -19.49 -0.94 6.97
N ALA A 55 -19.36 -0.11 8.01
CA ALA A 55 -20.50 0.62 8.58
C ALA A 55 -20.74 1.97 7.90
N LYS A 56 -19.88 2.38 6.97
CA LYS A 56 -19.98 3.68 6.31
C LYS A 56 -20.79 3.61 5.02
N PRO A 57 -21.45 4.72 4.64
CA PRO A 57 -22.09 4.83 3.33
C PRO A 57 -21.06 5.03 2.19
N VAL A 58 -19.86 5.52 2.52
CA VAL A 58 -18.76 5.74 1.59
C VAL A 58 -17.47 5.25 2.24
N ILE A 59 -16.73 4.37 1.55
CA ILE A 59 -15.38 3.95 1.91
C ILE A 59 -14.40 4.70 1.01
N ARG A 60 -13.48 5.45 1.62
CA ARG A 60 -12.37 6.10 0.92
C ARG A 60 -11.07 5.33 1.13
N ILE A 61 -10.40 4.99 0.04
CA ILE A 61 -9.17 4.21 0.02
C ILE A 61 -8.07 4.99 -0.68
N LEU A 62 -6.90 5.05 -0.06
CA LEU A 62 -5.67 5.50 -0.68
C LEU A 62 -4.79 4.27 -0.93
N ASP A 63 -4.62 3.88 -2.20
CA ASP A 63 -3.82 2.72 -2.61
C ASP A 63 -2.45 3.21 -3.10
N ILE A 64 -1.45 3.26 -2.23
CA ILE A 64 -0.13 3.82 -2.57
C ILE A 64 0.61 2.86 -3.49
N CYS A 65 0.98 3.35 -4.68
CA CYS A 65 1.59 2.59 -5.78
C CYS A 65 0.60 1.56 -6.34
N PHE A 66 -0.24 2.00 -7.31
CA PHE A 66 -1.26 1.14 -7.92
C PHE A 66 -0.69 -0.19 -8.38
N GLY A 67 0.51 -0.17 -8.98
CA GLY A 67 1.21 -1.34 -9.45
C GLY A 67 0.35 -2.14 -10.43
N LEU A 68 0.07 -3.38 -10.04
CA LEU A 68 -0.80 -4.29 -10.79
C LEU A 68 -2.27 -4.21 -10.35
N GLY A 69 -2.65 -3.25 -9.51
CA GLY A 69 -4.03 -3.01 -9.07
C GLY A 69 -4.63 -4.07 -8.13
N PHE A 70 -3.84 -5.06 -7.67
CA PHE A 70 -4.38 -6.17 -6.87
C PHE A 70 -5.05 -5.72 -5.57
N ASN A 71 -4.49 -4.75 -4.84
CA ASN A 71 -5.10 -4.25 -3.60
C ASN A 71 -6.49 -3.65 -3.85
N SER A 72 -6.58 -2.74 -4.84
CA SER A 72 -7.85 -2.14 -5.28
C SER A 72 -8.86 -3.19 -5.76
N LEU A 73 -8.47 -4.07 -6.68
CA LEU A 73 -9.36 -5.07 -7.28
C LEU A 73 -9.81 -6.14 -6.27
N ALA A 74 -8.89 -6.62 -5.41
CA ALA A 74 -9.21 -7.56 -4.34
C ALA A 74 -10.14 -6.91 -3.29
N THR A 75 -10.05 -5.59 -3.09
CA THR A 75 -11.00 -4.87 -2.24
C THR A 75 -12.41 -4.91 -2.81
N LEU A 76 -12.58 -4.67 -4.11
CA LEU A 76 -13.89 -4.75 -4.77
C LEU A 76 -14.47 -6.15 -4.66
N TRP A 77 -13.65 -7.17 -4.96
CA TRP A 77 -14.04 -8.57 -4.81
C TRP A 77 -14.52 -8.86 -3.39
N TYR A 78 -13.73 -8.45 -2.39
CA TYR A 78 -14.03 -8.73 -0.99
C TYR A 78 -15.30 -8.01 -0.51
N LEU A 79 -15.48 -6.74 -0.85
CA LEU A 79 -16.67 -5.97 -0.49
C LEU A 79 -17.93 -6.52 -1.14
N GLN A 80 -17.83 -7.03 -2.37
CA GLN A 80 -18.91 -7.75 -3.04
C GLN A 80 -19.27 -9.05 -2.29
N GLN A 81 -18.28 -9.84 -1.82
CA GLN A 81 -18.55 -11.02 -0.98
C GLN A 81 -19.24 -10.65 0.36
N ARG A 82 -19.08 -9.42 0.82
CA ARG A 82 -19.74 -8.89 2.03
C ARG A 82 -21.08 -8.22 1.75
N ASN A 83 -21.56 -8.24 0.50
CA ASN A 83 -22.78 -7.54 0.07
C ASN A 83 -22.79 -6.05 0.45
N TYR A 84 -21.62 -5.40 0.47
CA TYR A 84 -21.54 -3.97 0.78
C TYR A 84 -22.23 -3.14 -0.32
N GLN A 85 -23.15 -2.26 0.08
CA GLN A 85 -24.00 -1.47 -0.84
C GLN A 85 -23.60 0.00 -0.92
N GLY A 86 -22.59 0.43 -0.16
CA GLY A 86 -22.13 1.82 -0.17
C GLY A 86 -21.22 2.14 -1.35
N ILE A 87 -20.79 3.40 -1.41
CA ILE A 87 -19.89 3.91 -2.45
C ILE A 87 -18.44 3.60 -2.06
N ILE A 88 -17.63 3.27 -3.05
CA ILE A 88 -16.19 3.02 -2.92
C ILE A 88 -15.46 4.09 -3.72
N GLN A 89 -14.54 4.81 -3.10
CA GLN A 89 -13.70 5.81 -3.73
C GLN A 89 -12.25 5.45 -3.51
N ILE A 90 -11.51 5.20 -4.58
CA ILE A 90 -10.10 4.82 -4.54
C ILE A 90 -9.29 5.90 -5.24
N ILE A 91 -8.27 6.41 -4.57
CA ILE A 91 -7.24 7.25 -5.17
C ILE A 91 -5.92 6.50 -5.07
N SER A 92 -5.15 6.46 -6.16
CA SER A 92 -3.89 5.72 -6.20
C SER A 92 -2.81 6.48 -6.96
N PRO A 93 -1.66 6.80 -6.37
CA PRO A 93 -0.51 7.26 -7.13
C PRO A 93 0.17 6.08 -7.86
N GLU A 94 0.50 6.25 -9.14
CA GLU A 94 1.35 5.31 -9.92
C GLU A 94 2.09 6.04 -11.03
N ALA A 95 3.40 6.20 -10.87
CA ALA A 95 4.23 6.96 -11.79
C ALA A 95 4.58 6.18 -13.07
N ASP A 96 4.54 4.85 -13.05
CA ASP A 96 4.85 4.01 -14.20
C ASP A 96 3.64 3.88 -15.15
N THR A 97 3.50 4.85 -16.06
CA THR A 97 2.43 4.83 -17.06
C THR A 97 2.56 3.68 -18.06
N GLN A 98 3.76 3.11 -18.25
CA GLN A 98 3.94 1.95 -19.14
C GLN A 98 3.41 0.67 -18.49
N LEU A 99 3.61 0.53 -17.18
CA LEU A 99 2.95 -0.50 -16.38
C LEU A 99 1.43 -0.39 -16.51
N LEU A 100 0.86 0.80 -16.31
CA LEU A 100 -0.58 1.05 -16.41
C LEU A 100 -1.13 0.65 -17.78
N ALA A 101 -0.48 1.10 -18.86
CA ALA A 101 -0.90 0.80 -20.24
C ALA A 101 -0.92 -0.71 -20.56
N SER A 102 -0.11 -1.51 -19.85
CA SER A 102 0.02 -2.95 -20.07
C SER A 102 -0.81 -3.81 -19.09
N LEU A 103 -1.59 -3.19 -18.19
CA LEU A 103 -2.47 -3.93 -17.28
C LEU A 103 -3.56 -4.75 -17.98
N PRO A 104 -4.18 -4.33 -19.09
CA PRO A 104 -5.22 -5.13 -19.75
C PRO A 104 -4.74 -6.52 -20.19
N ASP A 105 -3.44 -6.64 -20.49
CA ASP A 105 -2.79 -7.89 -20.92
C ASP A 105 -2.19 -8.67 -19.73
N HIS A 106 -2.29 -8.15 -18.50
CA HIS A 106 -1.82 -8.86 -17.33
C HIS A 106 -2.76 -10.04 -17.00
N PRO A 107 -2.22 -11.25 -16.76
CA PRO A 107 -3.03 -12.43 -16.45
C PRO A 107 -3.51 -12.44 -15.00
N TYR A 108 -4.64 -11.77 -14.77
CA TYR A 108 -5.34 -11.76 -13.48
C TYR A 108 -6.06 -13.09 -13.17
N PRO A 109 -6.25 -13.45 -11.89
CA PRO A 109 -7.07 -14.59 -11.49
C PRO A 109 -8.53 -14.41 -11.91
N THR A 110 -9.25 -15.52 -12.09
CA THR A 110 -10.63 -15.51 -12.63
C THR A 110 -11.62 -14.75 -11.76
N GLU A 111 -11.36 -14.67 -10.46
CA GLU A 111 -12.12 -13.91 -9.47
C GLU A 111 -12.14 -12.41 -9.79
N LEU A 112 -11.13 -11.91 -10.49
CA LEU A 112 -11.01 -10.50 -10.88
C LEU A 112 -11.54 -10.22 -12.29
N SER A 113 -11.95 -11.25 -13.05
CA SER A 113 -12.48 -11.09 -14.40
C SER A 113 -13.67 -10.11 -14.54
N PRO A 114 -14.59 -9.96 -13.56
CA PRO A 114 -15.66 -8.95 -13.65
C PRO A 114 -15.15 -7.51 -13.73
N TYR A 115 -13.95 -7.24 -13.22
CA TYR A 115 -13.36 -5.91 -13.17
C TYR A 115 -12.49 -5.57 -14.39
N GLN A 116 -12.41 -6.45 -15.39
CA GLN A 116 -11.66 -6.19 -16.63
C GLN A 116 -12.03 -4.85 -17.30
N PRO A 117 -13.32 -4.43 -17.37
CA PRO A 117 -13.66 -3.11 -17.90
C PRO A 117 -13.03 -1.95 -17.11
N LEU A 118 -12.96 -2.07 -15.77
CA LEU A 118 -12.29 -1.07 -14.94
C LEU A 118 -10.80 -0.99 -15.28
N ILE A 119 -10.14 -2.14 -15.40
CA ILE A 119 -8.71 -2.24 -15.73
C ILE A 119 -8.42 -1.59 -17.08
N VAL A 120 -9.26 -1.85 -18.09
CA VAL A 120 -9.12 -1.23 -19.43
C VAL A 120 -9.29 0.28 -19.38
N SER A 121 -10.27 0.79 -18.63
CA SER A 121 -10.46 2.25 -18.45
C SER A 121 -9.29 2.89 -17.71
N LEU A 122 -8.82 2.27 -16.63
CA LEU A 122 -7.69 2.77 -15.84
C LEU A 122 -6.40 2.82 -16.65
N ALA A 123 -6.14 1.81 -17.48
CA ALA A 123 -4.97 1.77 -18.35
C ALA A 123 -4.94 2.88 -19.41
N ARG A 124 -6.10 3.43 -19.78
CA ARG A 124 -6.23 4.45 -20.85
C ARG A 124 -6.41 5.86 -20.33
N GLU A 125 -7.31 6.00 -19.36
CA GLU A 125 -7.80 7.30 -18.90
C GLU A 125 -7.28 7.63 -17.50
N HIS A 126 -6.59 6.69 -16.83
CA HIS A 126 -6.20 6.77 -15.41
C HIS A 126 -7.40 7.06 -14.48
N TYR A 127 -8.61 6.80 -14.96
CA TYR A 127 -9.84 6.99 -14.22
C TYR A 127 -10.84 5.92 -14.65
N SER A 128 -11.60 5.41 -13.68
CA SER A 128 -12.69 4.51 -13.97
C SER A 128 -13.83 4.67 -12.98
N HIS A 129 -15.04 4.49 -13.47
CA HIS A 129 -16.28 4.53 -12.71
C HIS A 129 -17.15 3.35 -13.10
N SER A 130 -17.69 2.63 -12.12
CA SER A 130 -18.68 1.59 -12.34
C SER A 130 -19.87 1.77 -11.39
N THR A 131 -21.05 1.93 -11.99
CA THR A 131 -22.32 1.94 -11.27
C THR A 131 -22.69 0.55 -10.74
N GLU A 132 -22.29 -0.52 -11.42
CA GLU A 132 -22.52 -1.91 -10.99
C GLU A 132 -21.78 -2.21 -9.68
N HIS A 133 -20.54 -1.72 -9.54
CA HIS A 133 -19.69 -1.97 -8.38
C HIS A 133 -19.67 -0.79 -7.38
N ASN A 134 -20.49 0.25 -7.62
CA ASN A 134 -20.52 1.49 -6.83
C ASN A 134 -19.12 2.08 -6.56
N VAL A 135 -18.23 2.02 -7.55
CA VAL A 135 -16.81 2.38 -7.40
C VAL A 135 -16.40 3.51 -8.32
N THR A 136 -15.55 4.38 -7.80
CA THR A 136 -14.69 5.27 -8.60
C THR A 136 -13.24 5.03 -8.23
N ILE A 137 -12.39 4.89 -9.24
CA ILE A 137 -10.93 4.72 -9.08
C ILE A 137 -10.25 5.81 -9.90
N GLU A 138 -9.39 6.60 -9.26
CA GLU A 138 -8.55 7.60 -9.90
C GLU A 138 -7.08 7.26 -9.67
N ILE A 139 -6.31 7.18 -10.75
CA ILE A 139 -4.87 6.99 -10.73
C ILE A 139 -4.21 8.33 -11.06
N ASN A 140 -3.36 8.80 -10.14
CA ASN A 140 -2.55 9.98 -10.36
C ASN A 140 -1.12 9.55 -10.73
N THR A 141 -0.62 10.03 -11.86
CA THR A 141 0.68 9.60 -12.40
C THR A 141 1.87 10.43 -11.93
N GLU A 142 1.66 11.31 -10.95
CA GLU A 142 2.72 12.08 -10.30
C GLU A 142 3.39 11.27 -9.16
N ASP A 143 4.48 11.81 -8.63
CA ASP A 143 5.13 11.28 -7.42
C ASP A 143 4.11 11.20 -6.27
N ALA A 144 3.99 10.03 -5.65
CA ALA A 144 3.07 9.79 -4.54
C ALA A 144 3.19 10.83 -3.41
N ARG A 145 4.38 11.40 -3.17
CA ARG A 145 4.60 12.50 -2.22
C ARG A 145 3.83 13.76 -2.61
N GLN A 146 3.76 14.08 -3.91
CA GLN A 146 2.97 15.22 -4.40
C GLN A 146 1.47 14.92 -4.36
N VAL A 147 1.07 13.71 -4.77
CA VAL A 147 -0.33 13.29 -4.75
C VAL A 147 -0.92 13.43 -3.34
N ILE A 148 -0.25 12.91 -2.31
CA ILE A 148 -0.76 13.01 -0.94
C ILE A 148 -0.77 14.45 -0.40
N LEU A 149 0.12 15.33 -0.86
CA LEU A 149 0.11 16.74 -0.47
C LEU A 149 -1.10 17.48 -1.07
N GLY A 150 -1.56 17.07 -2.25
CA GLY A 150 -2.77 17.60 -2.88
C GLY A 150 -4.09 17.12 -2.27
N GLN A 151 -4.07 16.02 -1.51
CA GLN A 151 -5.27 15.47 -0.89
C GLN A 151 -5.68 16.21 0.39
N ASN A 152 -6.98 16.38 0.57
CA ASN A 152 -7.59 17.01 1.75
C ASN A 152 -8.61 16.11 2.47
N ASP A 153 -9.23 15.18 1.75
CA ASP A 153 -10.22 14.29 2.33
C ASP A 153 -9.57 13.15 3.11
N PRO A 154 -10.15 12.76 4.26
CA PRO A 154 -9.64 11.65 5.04
C PRO A 154 -9.99 10.30 4.41
N PHE A 155 -9.03 9.36 4.44
CA PHE A 155 -9.18 7.99 3.98
C PHE A 155 -9.43 7.04 5.14
N ASP A 156 -10.29 6.06 4.90
CA ASP A 156 -10.62 5.01 5.86
C ASP A 156 -9.60 3.89 5.85
N ILE A 157 -9.03 3.65 4.68
CA ILE A 157 -8.02 2.62 4.47
C ILE A 157 -6.90 3.23 3.64
N ILE A 158 -5.66 3.07 4.10
CA ILE A 158 -4.47 3.40 3.33
C ILE A 158 -3.67 2.11 3.12
N TYR A 159 -3.59 1.64 1.89
CA TYR A 159 -2.69 0.55 1.54
C TYR A 159 -1.31 1.14 1.25
N GLN A 160 -0.39 0.94 2.19
CA GLN A 160 1.01 1.36 2.04
C GLN A 160 1.81 0.22 1.42
N ASP A 161 1.85 0.18 0.09
CA ASP A 161 2.43 -0.93 -0.68
C ASP A 161 3.46 -0.53 -1.76
N PRO A 162 4.40 0.39 -1.51
CA PRO A 162 5.49 0.62 -2.46
C PRO A 162 6.57 -0.48 -2.35
N PHE A 163 7.55 -0.42 -3.25
CA PHE A 163 8.77 -1.24 -3.14
C PHE A 163 9.47 -1.08 -1.80
N SER A 164 10.34 -2.04 -1.46
CA SER A 164 10.85 -2.19 -0.09
C SER A 164 11.55 -0.92 0.41
N PRO A 165 11.59 -0.68 1.74
CA PRO A 165 12.21 0.54 2.28
C PRO A 165 13.69 0.72 1.90
N ALA A 166 14.39 -0.38 1.66
CA ALA A 166 15.75 -0.33 1.15
C ALA A 166 15.77 0.18 -0.30
N ARG A 167 14.78 -0.18 -1.14
CA ARG A 167 14.69 0.17 -2.56
C ARG A 167 14.00 1.49 -2.85
N ASN A 168 12.99 1.87 -2.08
CA ASN A 168 12.17 3.08 -2.30
C ASN A 168 11.94 3.89 -1.00
N PRO A 169 12.99 4.28 -0.26
CA PRO A 169 12.91 4.96 1.05
C PRO A 169 12.07 6.25 1.07
N GLU A 170 11.85 6.90 -0.07
CA GLU A 170 11.04 8.11 -0.23
C GLU A 170 9.64 7.93 0.38
N LEU A 171 9.04 6.75 0.20
CA LEU A 171 7.69 6.41 0.65
C LEU A 171 7.66 5.70 2.01
N TRP A 172 8.76 5.78 2.77
CA TRP A 172 8.90 5.16 4.09
C TRP A 172 9.48 6.10 5.16
N SER A 173 9.61 7.39 4.83
CA SER A 173 10.15 8.40 5.73
C SER A 173 9.17 8.83 6.81
N LEU A 174 9.70 9.37 7.92
CA LEU A 174 8.90 9.95 8.98
C LEU A 174 7.96 11.04 8.46
N GLU A 175 8.47 11.98 7.67
CA GLU A 175 7.71 13.09 7.11
C GLU A 175 6.58 12.60 6.19
N TYR A 176 6.85 11.54 5.42
CA TYR A 176 5.83 10.92 4.59
C TYR A 176 4.72 10.31 5.44
N PHE A 177 5.05 9.57 6.50
CA PHE A 177 4.03 9.02 7.41
C PHE A 177 3.26 10.09 8.18
N GLN A 178 3.84 11.26 8.44
CA GLN A 178 3.11 12.40 9.00
C GLN A 178 2.01 12.89 8.04
N GLN A 179 2.27 12.90 6.73
CA GLN A 179 1.25 13.21 5.73
C GLN A 179 0.18 12.13 5.64
N LEU A 180 0.55 10.85 5.72
CA LEU A 180 -0.45 9.78 5.77
C LEU A 180 -1.31 9.86 7.03
N LEU A 181 -0.73 10.18 8.19
CA LEU A 181 -1.49 10.41 9.41
C LEU A 181 -2.49 11.57 9.24
N ARG A 182 -2.08 12.68 8.61
CA ARG A 182 -2.97 13.82 8.30
C ARG A 182 -4.20 13.36 7.50
N LEU A 183 -3.97 12.50 6.51
CA LEU A 183 -4.99 11.95 5.63
C LEU A 183 -5.76 10.77 6.20
N LEU A 184 -5.35 10.20 7.34
CA LEU A 184 -6.04 9.05 7.92
C LEU A 184 -7.29 9.50 8.68
N SER A 185 -8.44 8.87 8.44
CA SER A 185 -9.67 9.12 9.20
C SER A 185 -9.50 8.70 10.68
N PRO A 186 -10.33 9.20 11.61
CA PRO A 186 -10.19 8.88 13.04
C PRO A 186 -10.20 7.38 13.37
N GLN A 187 -10.95 6.60 12.61
CA GLN A 187 -11.05 5.14 12.73
C GLN A 187 -10.37 4.41 11.55
N GLY A 188 -9.53 5.14 10.82
CA GLY A 188 -8.84 4.63 9.64
C GLY A 188 -7.67 3.74 10.02
N ILE A 189 -7.27 2.93 9.06
CA ILE A 189 -6.15 2.01 9.20
C ILE A 189 -5.19 2.12 8.02
N ILE A 190 -3.89 2.05 8.32
CA ILE A 190 -2.82 1.89 7.34
C ILE A 190 -2.36 0.44 7.41
N THR A 191 -2.26 -0.22 6.26
CA THR A 191 -1.74 -1.59 6.17
C THR A 191 -0.46 -1.61 5.33
N THR A 192 0.48 -2.47 5.68
CA THR A 192 1.66 -2.71 4.85
C THR A 192 2.22 -4.12 5.07
N TYR A 193 2.78 -4.73 4.02
CA TYR A 193 3.57 -5.96 4.15
C TYR A 193 4.85 -5.76 4.97
N SER A 194 5.37 -4.53 5.02
CA SER A 194 6.68 -4.26 5.61
C SER A 194 6.67 -4.42 7.12
N GLN A 195 7.62 -5.21 7.64
CA GLN A 195 7.86 -5.38 9.08
C GLN A 195 9.15 -4.69 9.55
N ALA A 196 9.75 -3.87 8.68
CA ALA A 196 11.04 -3.23 8.93
C ALA A 196 10.97 -2.30 10.14
N THR A 197 11.95 -2.43 11.05
CA THR A 197 12.09 -1.54 12.22
C THR A 197 12.10 -0.05 11.85
N PRO A 198 12.85 0.45 10.85
CA PRO A 198 12.84 1.87 10.51
C PRO A 198 11.45 2.38 10.07
N VAL A 199 10.65 1.54 9.40
CA VAL A 199 9.27 1.88 9.01
C VAL A 199 8.36 1.98 10.23
N ARG A 200 8.38 0.97 11.09
CA ARG A 200 7.59 0.97 12.34
C ARG A 200 7.98 2.14 13.25
N LEU A 201 9.26 2.48 13.28
CA LEU A 201 9.77 3.65 14.00
C LEU A 201 9.26 4.96 13.37
N ALA A 202 9.29 5.08 12.04
CA ALA A 202 8.76 6.24 11.33
C ALA A 202 7.27 6.44 11.61
N MET A 203 6.46 5.38 11.52
CA MET A 203 5.03 5.41 11.85
C MET A 203 4.80 5.85 13.31
N SER A 204 5.55 5.26 14.25
CA SER A 204 5.42 5.60 15.68
C SER A 204 5.78 7.04 15.99
N LEU A 205 6.89 7.54 15.43
CA LEU A 205 7.32 8.93 15.59
C LEU A 205 6.41 9.92 14.86
N ALA A 206 5.72 9.49 13.80
CA ALA A 206 4.69 10.30 13.15
C ALA A 206 3.46 10.49 14.05
N GLY A 207 3.29 9.66 15.08
CA GLY A 207 2.15 9.70 16.00
C GLY A 207 1.12 8.58 15.78
N LEU A 208 1.44 7.55 14.98
CA LEU A 208 0.60 6.38 14.81
C LEU A 208 0.87 5.34 15.90
N GLN A 209 -0.17 4.65 16.36
CA GLN A 209 -0.03 3.38 17.06
C GLN A 209 0.29 2.28 16.04
N VAL A 210 1.30 1.45 16.35
CA VAL A 210 1.83 0.45 15.43
C VAL A 210 1.55 -0.95 15.96
N TYR A 211 1.09 -1.84 15.09
CA TYR A 211 0.67 -3.19 15.43
C TYR A 211 1.39 -4.21 14.56
N SER A 212 1.77 -5.34 15.14
CA SER A 212 2.21 -6.50 14.35
C SER A 212 0.96 -7.28 13.97
N TYR A 213 0.77 -7.52 12.68
CA TYR A 213 -0.39 -8.26 12.19
C TYR A 213 0.04 -9.53 11.48
N HIS A 214 -0.70 -10.59 11.72
CA HIS A 214 -0.55 -11.89 11.07
C HIS A 214 -1.93 -12.51 10.96
N ASN A 215 -2.30 -12.98 9.78
CA ASN A 215 -3.52 -13.75 9.60
C ASN A 215 -3.20 -15.23 9.91
N PRO A 216 -3.65 -15.79 11.05
CA PRO A 216 -3.31 -17.16 11.45
C PRO A 216 -3.88 -18.23 10.52
N GLU A 217 -4.94 -17.92 9.78
CA GLU A 217 -5.58 -18.83 8.84
C GLU A 217 -4.86 -18.85 7.49
N ALA A 218 -4.01 -17.85 7.23
CA ALA A 218 -3.21 -17.78 6.02
C ALA A 218 -1.77 -18.14 6.35
N SER A 219 -1.24 -19.20 5.72
CA SER A 219 0.18 -19.57 5.78
C SER A 219 1.09 -18.57 5.04
N ILE A 220 0.97 -17.28 5.35
CA ILE A 220 1.75 -16.18 4.75
C ILE A 220 2.44 -15.37 5.84
N ARG A 221 3.51 -14.66 5.49
CA ARG A 221 4.14 -13.75 6.46
C ARG A 221 3.19 -12.60 6.82
N GLY A 222 3.26 -12.19 8.08
CA GLY A 222 2.53 -11.04 8.58
C GLY A 222 3.02 -9.71 7.99
N GLY A 223 2.39 -8.64 8.43
CA GLY A 223 2.71 -7.27 8.06
C GLY A 223 2.74 -6.34 9.27
N THR A 224 2.49 -5.06 9.01
CA THR A 224 2.33 -4.02 10.02
C THR A 224 1.01 -3.31 9.77
N LEU A 225 0.28 -3.02 10.85
CA LEU A 225 -0.85 -2.09 10.81
C LEU A 225 -0.49 -0.83 11.59
N ALA A 226 -1.04 0.29 11.17
CA ALA A 226 -0.93 1.54 11.90
C ALA A 226 -2.27 2.28 11.94
N SER A 227 -2.56 2.96 13.05
CA SER A 227 -3.80 3.75 13.22
C SER A 227 -3.58 4.89 14.21
N ARG A 228 -4.52 5.84 14.31
CA ARG A 228 -4.43 7.01 15.20
C ARG A 228 -4.48 6.62 16.68
N CYS A 229 -5.54 5.94 17.10
CA CYS A 229 -5.76 5.55 18.50
C CYS A 229 -6.94 4.57 18.61
N VAL A 230 -7.02 3.60 17.69
CA VAL A 230 -8.07 2.58 17.76
C VAL A 230 -7.51 1.41 18.54
N ASN A 231 -8.19 1.01 19.61
CA ASN A 231 -8.05 -0.34 20.14
C ASN A 231 -8.51 -1.29 19.03
N LEU A 232 -7.59 -1.72 18.18
CA LEU A 232 -7.85 -2.75 17.19
C LEU A 232 -8.28 -4.01 17.96
N PRO A 233 -9.45 -4.58 17.67
CA PRO A 233 -9.92 -5.74 18.41
C PRO A 233 -8.86 -6.83 18.46
N GLN A 234 -8.48 -7.24 19.67
CA GLN A 234 -7.61 -8.40 19.93
C GLN A 234 -6.14 -8.25 19.46
N ILE A 235 -5.68 -7.05 19.09
CA ILE A 235 -4.28 -6.81 18.71
C ILE A 235 -3.69 -5.73 19.62
N ALA A 236 -2.69 -6.10 20.42
CA ALA A 236 -1.97 -5.15 21.26
C ALA A 236 -0.97 -4.32 20.42
N PRO A 237 -0.81 -3.01 20.69
CA PRO A 237 0.20 -2.20 20.04
C PRO A 237 1.60 -2.67 20.43
N ILE A 238 2.55 -2.50 19.51
CA ILE A 238 3.96 -2.73 19.77
C ILE A 238 4.47 -1.62 20.68
N ASP A 239 5.14 -1.99 21.78
CA ASP A 239 5.95 -1.04 22.54
C ASP A 239 7.19 -0.66 21.71
N MET A 240 7.04 0.43 20.96
CA MET A 240 8.10 0.93 20.08
C MET A 240 9.26 1.54 20.86
N VAL A 241 9.07 1.96 22.11
CA VAL A 241 10.14 2.45 22.98
C VAL A 241 11.05 1.30 23.37
N GLU A 242 10.47 0.20 23.88
CA GLU A 242 11.22 -1.00 24.24
C GLU A 242 11.87 -1.65 23.00
N LYS A 243 11.14 -1.74 21.89
CA LYS A 243 11.67 -2.29 20.64
C LYS A 243 12.86 -1.47 20.11
N SER A 244 12.76 -0.14 20.14
CA SER A 244 13.85 0.75 19.72
C SER A 244 15.08 0.63 20.63
N ARG A 245 14.89 0.46 21.95
CA ARG A 245 16.02 0.20 22.88
C ARG A 245 16.81 -1.04 22.50
N ARG A 246 16.13 -2.13 22.09
CA ARG A 246 16.75 -3.41 21.72
C ARG A 246 17.29 -3.49 20.29
N SER A 247 16.84 -2.62 19.39
CA SER A 247 17.28 -2.63 17.99
C SER A 247 18.61 -1.91 17.80
N SER A 248 19.42 -2.35 16.86
CA SER A 248 20.56 -1.57 16.35
C SER A 248 20.12 -0.35 15.52
N ILE A 249 18.89 -0.36 14.98
CA ILE A 249 18.33 0.78 14.25
C ILE A 249 17.69 1.75 15.24
N LYS A 250 18.21 2.98 15.28
CA LYS A 250 17.79 4.05 16.19
C LYS A 250 17.03 5.17 15.50
N HIS A 251 17.21 5.33 14.19
CA HIS A 251 16.63 6.43 13.42
C HIS A 251 15.82 5.90 12.22
N PRO A 252 14.65 6.47 11.92
CA PRO A 252 13.89 6.13 10.72
C PRO A 252 14.51 6.77 9.47
N TYR A 253 13.99 6.45 8.28
CA TYR A 253 14.25 7.26 7.09
C TYR A 253 13.67 8.67 7.27
N ARG A 254 14.34 9.68 6.70
CA ARG A 254 13.95 11.09 6.78
C ARG A 254 13.94 11.73 5.40
N ASP A 255 12.85 12.43 5.06
CA ASP A 255 12.71 13.24 3.84
C ASP A 255 12.06 14.59 4.21
N LEU A 256 12.87 15.48 4.80
CA LEU A 256 12.44 16.71 5.48
C LEU A 256 11.50 17.60 4.66
N HIS A 257 11.62 17.58 3.34
CA HIS A 257 10.87 18.43 2.42
C HIS A 257 10.05 17.64 1.39
N LEU A 258 9.98 16.30 1.54
CA LEU A 258 9.29 15.40 0.60
C LEU A 258 9.76 15.55 -0.85
N LYS A 259 11.06 15.81 -1.01
CA LYS A 259 11.70 16.13 -2.30
C LYS A 259 13.11 15.55 -2.43
N SER A 260 13.64 14.94 -1.37
CA SER A 260 14.99 14.37 -1.39
C SER A 260 15.03 13.21 -2.39
N THR A 261 16.20 12.97 -2.99
CA THR A 261 16.41 11.79 -3.83
C THR A 261 16.54 10.54 -2.97
N ARG A 262 16.36 9.38 -3.61
CA ARG A 262 16.57 8.06 -3.01
C ARG A 262 17.94 7.94 -2.33
N GLU A 263 18.98 8.40 -3.02
CA GLU A 263 20.37 8.34 -2.59
C GLU A 263 20.62 9.23 -1.38
N GLU A 264 20.06 10.44 -1.36
CA GLU A 264 20.17 11.37 -0.24
C GLU A 264 19.53 10.80 1.03
N ILE A 265 18.34 10.21 0.91
CA ILE A 265 17.64 9.60 2.05
C ILE A 265 18.42 8.40 2.59
N ARG A 266 18.93 7.52 1.71
CA ARG A 266 19.76 6.38 2.12
C ARG A 266 21.03 6.80 2.82
N LYS A 267 21.73 7.80 2.28
CA LYS A 267 22.97 8.33 2.84
C LYS A 267 22.73 8.83 4.26
N ARG A 268 21.73 9.71 4.45
CA ARG A 268 21.34 10.24 5.75
C ARG A 268 20.97 9.13 6.74
N TYR A 269 20.15 8.17 6.30
CA TYR A 269 19.75 7.03 7.12
C TYR A 269 20.95 6.20 7.60
N HIS A 270 21.95 5.99 6.74
CA HIS A 270 23.15 5.25 7.10
C HIS A 270 24.03 6.03 8.08
N GLU A 271 24.25 7.33 7.83
CA GLU A 271 25.03 8.21 8.71
C GLU A 271 24.42 8.27 10.13
N GLU A 272 23.10 8.38 10.23
CA GLU A 272 22.38 8.43 11.51
C GLU A 272 22.40 7.09 12.28
N ASN A 273 22.45 5.93 11.60
CA ASN A 273 22.40 4.61 12.25
C ASN A 273 23.77 3.92 12.38
N THR A 274 24.86 4.57 11.95
CA THR A 274 26.24 4.07 12.14
C THR A 274 27.03 4.84 13.21
N THR A 275 26.45 5.93 13.71
CA THR A 275 26.98 6.75 14.81
C THR A 275 26.42 6.28 16.14
#